data_AF-A0A1C2EFY9-F1
#
_entry.id   AF-A0A1C2EFY9-F1
#
_cell.length_a   1.000
_cell.length_b   1.000
_cell.length_c   1.000
_cell.angle_alpha   90.00
_cell.angle_beta   90.00
_cell.angle_gamma   90.00
#
_symmetry.space_group_name_H-M   'P 1'
#
loop_
_entity.id
_entity.type
_entity.pdbx_description
1 polymer ?
#
loop_
_entity_poly.entity_id
_entity_poly.type
_entity_poly.pdbx_seq_one_letter_code
_entity_poly.pdbx_strand_id
1 'polypeptide(L)'
;MAQVFRKYRDITNEWIIPFKDRYEELNRRRVGVDGTRDWRLEESLKEDRSLLTSDFATALRRQIGPDFPLKIRAFSYVQLGRSHSSSGQNQILAALGFSFSRPTSKSPTVPKKNFDETLIKLHKLANVLNDPNIMRSLYHVNDEQSELIKALQLGKLGQLSLSEISSGAAALIHQFSSIEIACTKLLKEHPYESLLLLIDEGDAFLHLGWQQKYVSYLDKTSALLKKKFRSVQVVLATHSPVLMSDFPRECISILDGKTWLEDLMEDSPSLSPSESFGAPLDAVVRQVGQTGTMGAFAAQAIKSVVAEISEGMEVSPERIDMIGDPVIRRQVRKAVFEQKLRKPEV
;
A
#
# COMPACT_ATOMS: atom_id res chain seq x y z
N MET A 1 12.08 -19.60 26.33
CA MET A 1 12.79 -19.48 27.61
C MET A 1 11.86 -19.41 28.83
N ALA A 2 11.18 -18.29 29.09
CA ALA A 2 10.40 -18.10 30.34
C ALA A 2 9.29 -19.15 30.56
N GLN A 3 8.60 -19.61 29.50
CA GLN A 3 7.59 -20.68 29.63
C GLN A 3 8.20 -22.02 30.01
N VAL A 4 9.38 -22.30 29.47
CA VAL A 4 10.15 -23.44 29.90
C VAL A 4 10.46 -23.19 31.39
N PHE A 5 11.09 -22.04 31.74
CA PHE A 5 11.60 -21.73 33.10
C PHE A 5 10.53 -21.71 34.20
N ARG A 6 9.30 -21.34 33.85
CA ARG A 6 8.16 -21.26 34.76
C ARG A 6 7.50 -22.61 35.06
N LYS A 7 7.79 -23.70 34.32
CA LYS A 7 7.16 -25.02 34.49
C LYS A 7 8.15 -26.18 34.75
N TYR A 8 9.44 -25.89 35.05
CA TYR A 8 10.49 -26.90 35.34
C TYR A 8 10.41 -27.57 36.70
N ARG A 9 9.42 -28.43 36.92
CA ARG A 9 9.68 -29.59 37.78
C ARG A 9 9.88 -30.87 37.00
N ASP A 10 9.40 -30.91 35.76
CA ASP A 10 9.28 -32.17 35.02
C ASP A 10 10.17 -32.30 33.79
N ILE A 11 10.95 -31.28 33.37
CA ILE A 11 11.84 -31.41 32.18
C ILE A 11 13.19 -31.98 32.60
N THR A 12 13.68 -33.01 31.90
CA THR A 12 14.88 -33.79 32.27
C THR A 12 16.11 -33.56 31.39
N ASN A 13 16.05 -32.66 30.39
CA ASN A 13 17.20 -32.41 29.53
C ASN A 13 18.35 -31.73 30.29
N GLU A 14 19.50 -32.40 30.35
CA GLU A 14 20.70 -31.91 31.06
C GLU A 14 21.26 -30.60 30.50
N TRP A 15 21.18 -30.39 29.17
CA TRP A 15 21.71 -29.17 28.52
C TRP A 15 21.05 -27.87 28.99
N ILE A 16 19.89 -27.97 29.64
CA ILE A 16 19.12 -26.83 30.12
C ILE A 16 19.58 -26.36 31.50
N ILE A 17 20.11 -27.27 32.33
CA ILE A 17 20.50 -27.03 33.73
C ILE A 17 21.31 -25.72 33.87
N PRO A 18 22.39 -25.47 33.11
CA PRO A 18 23.17 -24.23 33.25
C PRO A 18 22.37 -22.96 32.94
N PHE A 19 21.38 -23.03 32.03
CA PHE A 19 20.52 -21.89 31.71
C PHE A 19 19.47 -21.63 32.79
N LYS A 20 18.99 -22.69 33.45
CA LYS A 20 18.05 -22.61 34.57
C LYS A 20 18.72 -21.93 35.76
N ASP A 21 19.92 -22.37 36.12
CA ASP A 21 20.68 -21.80 37.25
C ASP A 21 20.98 -20.32 37.02
N ARG A 22 21.40 -19.94 35.80
CA ARG A 22 21.64 -18.55 35.42
C ARG A 22 20.35 -17.72 35.40
N TYR A 23 19.20 -18.29 35.02
CA TYR A 23 17.90 -17.61 35.06
C TYR A 23 17.41 -17.37 36.50
N GLU A 24 17.58 -18.35 37.40
CA GLU A 24 17.22 -18.22 38.82
C GLU A 24 18.14 -17.22 39.53
N GLU A 25 19.43 -17.21 39.21
CA GLU A 25 20.40 -16.22 39.69
C GLU A 25 20.02 -14.79 39.30
N LEU A 26 19.70 -14.55 38.02
CA LEU A 26 19.26 -13.24 37.54
C LEU A 26 17.93 -12.79 38.17
N ASN A 27 17.04 -13.73 38.53
CA ASN A 27 15.81 -13.39 39.22
C ASN A 27 16.03 -13.07 40.71
N ARG A 28 17.00 -13.72 41.37
CA ARG A 28 17.40 -13.39 42.75
C ARG A 28 18.03 -12.00 42.84
N ARG A 29 18.88 -11.61 41.89
CA ARG A 29 19.48 -10.27 41.81
C ARG A 29 18.47 -9.12 41.66
N ARG A 30 17.24 -9.42 41.25
CA ARG A 30 16.15 -8.45 41.10
C ARG A 30 15.46 -8.10 42.43
N VAL A 31 15.64 -8.94 43.44
CA VAL A 31 14.95 -8.84 44.73
C VAL A 31 16.02 -8.60 45.79
N GLY A 32 16.03 -7.40 46.38
CA GLY A 32 16.89 -7.11 47.53
C GLY A 32 16.57 -8.04 48.69
N VAL A 33 17.46 -8.10 49.69
CA VAL A 33 17.29 -8.92 50.90
C VAL A 33 15.95 -8.65 51.62
N ASP A 34 15.41 -7.44 51.43
CA ASP A 34 14.16 -6.94 52.02
C ASP A 34 12.92 -7.12 51.10
N GLY A 35 13.06 -7.81 49.96
CA GLY A 35 11.96 -8.04 49.02
C GLY A 35 11.67 -6.88 48.05
N THR A 36 12.39 -5.76 48.17
CA THR A 36 12.26 -4.59 47.31
C THR A 36 12.96 -4.78 45.96
N ARG A 37 12.37 -4.26 44.88
CA ARG A 37 12.97 -4.32 43.53
C ARG A 37 13.98 -3.20 43.36
N ASP A 38 15.23 -3.55 43.09
CA ASP A 38 16.27 -2.57 42.77
C ASP A 38 16.20 -2.17 41.29
N TRP A 39 15.71 -0.96 41.02
CA TRP A 39 15.53 -0.44 39.68
C TRP A 39 16.85 -0.03 39.01
N ARG A 40 17.92 0.20 39.78
CA ARG A 40 19.24 0.63 39.26
C ARG A 40 19.97 -0.47 38.51
N LEU A 41 19.66 -1.73 38.82
CA LEU A 41 20.22 -2.91 38.15
C LEU A 41 19.40 -3.36 36.93
N GLU A 42 18.23 -2.75 36.66
CA GLU A 42 17.31 -3.25 35.64
C GLU A 42 17.89 -3.16 34.22
N GLU A 43 18.75 -2.19 33.93
CA GLU A 43 19.42 -2.05 32.62
C GLU A 43 20.50 -3.11 32.40
N SER A 44 21.40 -3.31 33.36
CA SER A 44 22.38 -4.41 33.34
C SER A 44 21.73 -5.80 33.32
N LEU A 45 20.64 -6.00 34.09
CA LEU A 45 19.88 -7.25 34.08
C LEU A 45 19.11 -7.47 32.77
N LYS A 46 18.75 -6.42 32.03
CA LYS A 46 18.16 -6.55 30.69
C LYS A 46 19.19 -7.08 29.68
N GLU A 47 20.41 -6.56 29.71
CA GLU A 47 21.51 -7.03 28.86
C GLU A 47 21.85 -8.49 29.15
N ASP A 48 22.02 -8.85 30.42
CA ASP A 48 22.30 -10.23 30.85
C ASP A 48 21.19 -11.21 30.45
N ARG A 49 19.92 -10.79 30.52
CA ARG A 49 18.77 -11.59 30.07
C ARG A 49 18.72 -11.74 28.56
N SER A 50 19.10 -10.69 27.83
CA SER A 50 19.19 -10.74 26.37
C SER A 50 20.27 -11.74 25.94
N LEU A 51 21.45 -11.68 26.56
CA LEU A 51 22.54 -12.63 26.36
C LEU A 51 22.10 -14.06 26.69
N LEU A 52 21.51 -14.28 27.86
CA LEU A 52 20.97 -15.59 28.25
C LEU A 52 19.96 -16.11 27.21
N THR A 53 19.08 -15.23 26.70
CA THR A 53 18.07 -15.56 25.69
C THR A 53 18.70 -15.97 24.36
N SER A 54 19.75 -15.26 23.93
CA SER A 54 20.54 -15.59 22.75
C SER A 54 21.26 -16.93 22.90
N ASP A 55 21.93 -17.15 24.04
CA ASP A 55 22.66 -18.38 24.33
C ASP A 55 21.71 -19.60 24.35
N PHE A 56 20.54 -19.45 25.00
CA PHE A 56 19.50 -20.47 25.03
C PHE A 56 18.92 -20.75 23.64
N ALA A 57 18.68 -19.72 22.83
CA ALA A 57 18.21 -19.89 21.45
C ALA A 57 19.23 -20.66 20.61
N THR A 58 20.53 -20.38 20.79
CA THR A 58 21.62 -21.09 20.13
C THR A 58 21.67 -22.56 20.55
N ALA A 59 21.56 -22.86 21.84
CA ALA A 59 21.51 -24.22 22.35
C ALA A 59 20.27 -24.98 21.84
N LEU A 60 19.10 -24.34 21.84
CA LEU A 60 17.86 -24.92 21.32
C LEU A 60 17.95 -25.19 19.81
N ARG A 61 18.57 -24.29 19.04
CA ARG A 61 18.81 -24.49 17.61
C ARG A 61 19.68 -25.72 17.34
N ARG A 62 20.71 -25.97 18.16
CA ARG A 62 21.56 -27.17 18.04
C ARG A 62 20.77 -28.46 18.28
N GLN A 63 19.79 -28.44 19.20
CA GLN A 63 18.96 -29.61 19.52
C GLN A 63 17.88 -29.88 18.47
N ILE A 64 17.25 -28.82 17.94
CA ILE A 64 16.17 -28.96 16.96
C ILE A 64 16.70 -29.20 15.54
N GLY A 65 17.88 -28.65 15.22
CA GLY A 65 18.50 -28.78 13.90
C GLY A 65 17.92 -27.81 12.86
N PRO A 66 17.88 -28.20 11.56
CA PRO A 66 17.53 -27.28 10.46
C PRO A 66 16.07 -26.78 10.54
N ASP A 67 15.15 -27.57 11.09
CA ASP A 67 13.73 -27.21 11.25
C ASP A 67 13.47 -26.15 12.33
N PHE A 68 14.50 -25.70 13.04
CA PHE A 68 14.37 -24.75 14.16
C PHE A 68 13.51 -23.53 13.81
N PRO A 69 13.70 -22.82 12.68
CA PRO A 69 12.91 -21.64 12.36
C PRO A 69 11.41 -21.95 12.18
N LEU A 70 11.10 -23.06 11.51
CA LEU A 70 9.71 -23.45 11.24
C LEU A 70 9.00 -23.92 12.50
N LYS A 71 9.67 -24.74 13.33
CA LYS A 71 9.12 -25.22 14.60
C LYS A 71 8.89 -24.08 15.61
N ILE A 72 9.78 -23.10 15.66
CA ILE A 72 9.58 -21.91 16.51
C ILE A 72 8.43 -21.03 16.00
N ARG A 73 8.23 -20.90 14.68
CA ARG A 73 7.07 -20.19 14.12
C ARG A 73 5.75 -20.91 14.40
N ALA A 74 5.71 -22.22 14.21
CA ALA A 74 4.55 -23.04 14.58
C ALA A 74 4.23 -22.91 16.07
N PHE A 75 5.26 -22.91 16.93
CA PHE A 75 5.11 -22.67 18.35
C PHE A 75 4.49 -21.30 18.64
N SER A 76 5.05 -20.24 18.07
CA SER A 76 4.56 -18.86 18.24
C SER A 76 3.09 -18.73 17.82
N TYR A 77 2.73 -19.30 16.66
CA TYR A 77 1.37 -19.26 16.14
C TYR A 77 0.35 -19.91 17.10
N VAL A 78 0.67 -21.09 17.65
CA VAL A 78 -0.20 -21.78 18.61
C VAL A 78 -0.32 -21.00 19.92
N GLN A 79 0.73 -20.29 20.34
CA GLN A 79 0.74 -19.49 21.58
C GLN A 79 -0.03 -18.17 21.48
N LEU A 80 -0.20 -17.59 20.28
CA LEU A 80 -1.04 -16.41 20.07
C LEU A 80 -2.55 -16.69 20.29
N GLY A 81 -2.93 -17.94 20.55
CA GLY A 81 -4.29 -18.37 20.89
C GLY A 81 -4.62 -18.31 22.40
N ARG A 82 -5.58 -19.15 22.83
CA ARG A 82 -6.04 -19.22 24.24
C ARG A 82 -4.97 -19.80 25.16
N SER A 83 -5.09 -19.53 26.47
CA SER A 83 -4.26 -20.17 27.50
C SER A 83 -4.41 -21.69 27.45
N HIS A 84 -3.29 -22.38 27.21
CA HIS A 84 -3.28 -23.84 27.03
C HIS A 84 -3.15 -24.57 28.37
N SER A 85 -3.78 -25.75 28.46
CA SER A 85 -3.61 -26.65 29.61
C SER A 85 -2.15 -27.10 29.75
N SER A 86 -1.76 -27.53 30.96
CA SER A 86 -0.43 -28.07 31.24
C SER A 86 -0.07 -29.23 30.31
N SER A 87 -1.01 -30.15 30.05
CA SER A 87 -0.82 -31.26 29.11
C SER A 87 -0.57 -30.80 27.67
N GLY A 88 -1.30 -29.79 27.19
CA GLY A 88 -1.12 -29.27 25.83
C GLY A 88 0.23 -28.60 25.63
N GLN A 89 0.67 -27.82 26.63
CA GLN A 89 1.99 -27.19 26.61
C GLN A 89 3.13 -28.21 26.65
N ASN A 90 3.01 -29.26 27.47
CA ASN A 90 4.03 -30.30 27.55
C ASN A 90 4.15 -31.08 26.23
N GLN A 91 3.05 -31.37 25.54
CA GLN A 91 3.10 -32.02 24.22
C GLN A 91 3.73 -31.14 23.13
N ILE A 92 3.51 -29.83 23.16
CA ILE A 92 4.16 -28.90 22.22
C ILE A 92 5.66 -28.81 22.51
N LEU A 93 6.06 -28.69 23.79
CA LEU A 93 7.47 -28.69 24.17
C LEU A 93 8.15 -30.02 23.83
N ALA A 94 7.45 -31.16 23.99
CA ALA A 94 7.96 -32.44 23.53
C ALA A 94 8.21 -32.46 22.01
N ALA A 95 7.33 -31.83 21.22
CA ALA A 95 7.54 -31.67 19.77
C ALA A 95 8.75 -30.78 19.40
N LEU A 96 9.18 -29.92 20.32
CA LEU A 96 10.39 -29.11 20.22
C LEU A 96 11.65 -29.83 20.73
N GLY A 97 11.55 -31.09 21.15
CA GLY A 97 12.68 -31.91 21.61
C GLY A 97 12.92 -31.90 23.13
N PHE A 98 11.99 -31.35 23.92
CA PHE A 98 12.08 -31.40 25.39
C PHE A 98 11.61 -32.76 25.93
N SER A 99 12.40 -33.35 26.82
CA SER A 99 12.10 -34.62 27.51
C SER A 99 11.51 -34.35 28.90
N PHE A 100 10.55 -35.18 29.31
CA PHE A 100 9.84 -35.02 30.58
C PHE A 100 9.99 -36.25 31.47
N SER A 101 10.00 -36.05 32.80
CA SER A 101 10.07 -37.07 33.84
C SER A 101 8.86 -37.99 33.85
N ARG A 102 7.69 -37.45 33.49
CA ARG A 102 6.46 -38.21 33.25
C ARG A 102 6.18 -38.28 31.75
N PRO A 103 5.84 -39.45 31.21
CA PRO A 103 5.49 -39.57 29.80
C PRO A 103 4.28 -38.70 29.47
N THR A 104 4.35 -37.98 28.35
CA THR A 104 3.21 -37.19 27.87
C THR A 104 2.09 -38.11 27.40
N SER A 105 0.83 -37.65 27.50
CA SER A 105 -0.32 -38.45 27.06
C SER A 105 -0.20 -38.83 25.58
N LYS A 106 -0.52 -40.09 25.24
CA LYS A 106 -0.46 -40.62 23.87
C LYS A 106 -1.47 -39.96 22.92
N SER A 107 -2.61 -39.48 23.44
CA SER A 107 -3.62 -38.81 22.61
C SER A 107 -3.21 -37.36 22.33
N PRO A 108 -3.09 -36.94 21.06
CA PRO A 108 -2.71 -35.57 20.72
C PRO A 108 -3.80 -34.60 21.14
N THR A 109 -3.44 -33.66 22.00
CA THR A 109 -4.30 -32.55 22.42
C THR A 109 -4.54 -31.59 21.25
N VAL A 110 -5.61 -30.79 21.31
CA VAL A 110 -5.92 -29.78 20.28
C VAL A 110 -4.72 -28.85 19.99
N PRO A 111 -3.97 -28.34 20.99
CA PRO A 111 -2.79 -27.52 20.72
C PRO A 111 -1.66 -28.27 19.99
N LYS A 112 -1.49 -29.58 20.25
CA LYS A 112 -0.51 -30.41 19.54
C LYS A 112 -0.92 -30.63 18.07
N LYS A 113 -2.20 -30.93 17.81
CA LYS A 113 -2.72 -31.06 16.44
C LYS A 113 -2.53 -29.77 15.65
N ASN A 114 -2.90 -28.63 16.24
CA ASN A 114 -2.71 -27.32 15.61
C ASN A 114 -1.24 -27.02 15.33
N PHE A 115 -0.33 -27.39 16.24
CA PHE A 115 1.11 -27.25 16.02
C PHE A 115 1.59 -28.08 14.81
N ASP A 116 1.18 -29.35 14.74
CA ASP A 116 1.59 -30.25 13.66
C ASP A 116 1.01 -29.80 12.30
N GLU A 117 -0.26 -29.42 12.26
CA GLU A 117 -0.90 -28.86 11.06
C GLU A 117 -0.21 -27.58 10.60
N THR A 118 0.11 -26.69 11.54
CA THR A 118 0.84 -25.44 11.25
C THR A 118 2.23 -25.74 10.69
N LEU A 119 2.92 -26.72 11.28
CA LEU A 119 4.24 -27.11 10.84
C LEU A 119 4.21 -27.68 9.43
N ILE A 120 3.23 -28.53 9.09
CA ILE A 120 3.02 -29.03 7.71
C ILE A 120 2.79 -27.88 6.74
N LYS A 121 1.94 -26.90 7.10
CA LYS A 121 1.70 -25.71 6.26
C LYS A 121 2.98 -24.91 6.02
N LEU A 122 3.80 -24.72 7.05
CA LEU A 122 5.07 -24.01 6.95
C LEU A 122 6.09 -24.72 6.05
N HIS A 123 6.18 -26.05 6.10
CA HIS A 123 7.04 -26.80 5.19
C HIS A 123 6.59 -26.70 3.73
N LYS A 124 5.27 -26.79 3.49
CA LYS A 124 4.72 -26.57 2.14
C LYS A 124 5.01 -25.15 1.65
N LEU A 125 4.83 -24.15 2.51
CA LEU A 125 5.15 -22.76 2.19
C LEU A 125 6.64 -22.56 1.89
N ALA A 126 7.53 -23.16 2.69
CA ALA A 126 8.98 -23.11 2.49
C ALA A 126 9.39 -23.65 1.11
N ASN A 127 8.77 -24.76 0.69
CA ASN A 127 8.98 -25.33 -0.65
C ASN A 127 8.47 -24.41 -1.75
N VAL A 128 7.28 -23.83 -1.62
CA VAL A 128 6.72 -22.91 -2.62
C VAL A 128 7.57 -21.64 -2.76
N LEU A 129 8.10 -21.12 -1.65
CA LEU A 129 8.93 -19.91 -1.63
C LEU A 129 10.40 -20.16 -2.01
N ASN A 130 10.82 -21.42 -2.21
CA ASN A 130 12.22 -21.81 -2.36
C ASN A 130 13.12 -21.28 -1.22
N ASP A 131 12.57 -21.17 0.00
CA ASP A 131 13.31 -20.79 1.21
C ASP A 131 12.98 -21.79 2.33
N PRO A 132 13.89 -22.73 2.64
CA PRO A 132 13.64 -23.79 3.63
C PRO A 132 13.37 -23.24 5.03
N ASN A 133 13.80 -22.02 5.33
CA ASN A 133 13.71 -21.42 6.64
C ASN A 133 12.76 -20.21 6.69
N ILE A 134 12.27 -19.77 5.53
CA ILE A 134 11.42 -18.61 5.33
C ILE A 134 12.03 -17.39 6.06
N MET A 135 13.30 -17.07 5.86
CA MET A 135 14.04 -16.08 6.66
C MET A 135 13.58 -14.62 6.45
N ARG A 136 13.07 -14.31 5.26
CA ARG A 136 12.61 -12.96 4.90
C ARG A 136 11.20 -12.70 5.42
N SER A 137 10.89 -11.42 5.64
CA SER A 137 9.53 -10.94 5.95
C SER A 137 8.67 -10.71 4.71
N LEU A 138 9.30 -10.47 3.55
CA LEU A 138 8.65 -10.22 2.27
C LEU A 138 9.24 -11.15 1.20
N TYR A 139 8.35 -11.70 0.37
CA TYR A 139 8.71 -12.52 -0.80
C TYR A 139 7.95 -12.01 -2.01
N HIS A 140 8.64 -11.92 -3.14
CA HIS A 140 7.99 -11.78 -4.43
C HIS A 140 7.63 -13.17 -4.92
N VAL A 141 6.36 -13.36 -5.26
CA VAL A 141 5.82 -14.64 -5.73
C VAL A 141 5.21 -14.44 -7.09
N ASN A 142 5.38 -15.43 -7.97
CA ASN A 142 4.72 -15.44 -9.27
C ASN A 142 3.27 -15.98 -9.15
N ASP A 143 2.53 -15.98 -10.26
CA ASP A 143 1.12 -16.40 -10.29
C ASP A 143 0.95 -17.86 -9.84
N GLU A 144 1.84 -18.77 -10.25
CA GLU A 144 1.79 -20.19 -9.86
C GLU A 144 2.01 -20.36 -8.35
N GLN A 145 3.01 -19.69 -7.79
CA GLN A 145 3.29 -19.68 -6.35
C GLN A 145 2.13 -19.04 -5.58
N SER A 146 1.52 -17.98 -6.10
CA SER A 146 0.36 -17.32 -5.50
C SER A 146 -0.83 -18.27 -5.33
N GLU A 147 -1.17 -19.04 -6.37
CA GLU A 147 -2.27 -20.02 -6.30
C GLU A 147 -1.97 -21.15 -5.30
N LEU A 148 -0.74 -21.66 -5.30
CA LEU A 148 -0.31 -22.67 -4.32
C LEU A 148 -0.38 -22.14 -2.89
N ILE A 149 0.02 -20.88 -2.65
CA ILE A 149 -0.03 -20.23 -1.34
C ILE A 149 -1.48 -20.03 -0.87
N LYS A 150 -2.37 -19.59 -1.76
CA LYS A 150 -3.80 -19.43 -1.45
C LYS A 150 -4.44 -20.75 -1.03
N ALA A 151 -4.10 -21.84 -1.71
CA ALA A 151 -4.60 -23.18 -1.39
C ALA A 151 -4.19 -23.66 0.03
N LEU A 152 -3.08 -23.17 0.58
CA LEU A 152 -2.61 -23.54 1.92
C LEU A 152 -3.44 -22.93 3.07
N GLN A 153 -4.28 -21.92 2.79
CA GLN A 153 -5.10 -21.22 3.79
C GLN A 153 -4.27 -20.83 5.03
N LEU A 154 -3.30 -19.94 4.82
CA LEU A 154 -2.32 -19.55 5.84
C LEU A 154 -2.94 -18.80 7.03
N GLY A 155 -4.11 -18.17 6.87
CA GLY A 155 -4.78 -17.45 7.95
C GLY A 155 -3.86 -16.37 8.55
N LYS A 156 -3.57 -16.44 9.85
CA LYS A 156 -2.65 -15.48 10.51
C LYS A 156 -1.16 -15.82 10.34
N LEU A 157 -0.79 -16.89 9.63
CA LEU A 157 0.61 -17.27 9.38
C LEU A 157 1.28 -16.37 8.33
N GLY A 158 0.50 -15.77 7.44
CA GLY A 158 0.99 -14.92 6.38
C GLY A 158 -0.16 -14.36 5.56
N GLN A 159 0.01 -13.13 5.09
CA GLN A 159 -0.94 -12.46 4.22
C GLN A 159 -0.29 -12.27 2.87
N LEU A 160 -1.01 -12.62 1.80
CA LEU A 160 -0.64 -12.22 0.45
C LEU A 160 -1.19 -10.80 0.23
N SER A 161 -0.31 -9.86 -0.07
CA SER A 161 -0.67 -8.50 -0.46
C SER A 161 -0.08 -8.18 -1.83
N LEU A 162 -0.80 -7.39 -2.62
CA LEU A 162 -0.21 -6.69 -3.75
C LEU A 162 0.61 -5.51 -3.20
N SER A 163 1.86 -5.76 -2.84
CA SER A 163 2.81 -4.70 -2.50
C SER A 163 3.44 -4.13 -3.77
N GLU A 164 3.84 -2.85 -3.71
CA GLU A 164 4.60 -2.13 -4.77
C GLU A 164 3.82 -1.61 -5.97
N ILE A 165 2.49 -1.75 -6.00
CA ILE A 165 1.67 -1.11 -7.04
C ILE A 165 1.43 0.36 -6.66
N SER A 166 1.77 1.28 -7.57
CA SER A 166 1.41 2.70 -7.45
C SER A 166 -0.09 2.85 -7.21
N SER A 167 -0.52 3.76 -6.34
CA SER A 167 -1.93 4.00 -6.04
C SER A 167 -2.79 4.17 -7.30
N GLY A 168 -2.27 4.89 -8.31
CA GLY A 168 -2.94 5.03 -9.61
C GLY A 168 -3.08 3.70 -10.37
N ALA A 169 -2.04 2.88 -10.40
CA ALA A 169 -2.11 1.56 -11.03
C ALA A 169 -3.08 0.62 -10.30
N ALA A 170 -3.11 0.66 -8.96
CA ALA A 170 -4.05 -0.12 -8.16
C ALA A 170 -5.51 0.32 -8.43
N ALA A 171 -5.76 1.62 -8.54
CA ALA A 171 -7.07 2.17 -8.89
C ALA A 171 -7.55 1.68 -10.27
N LEU A 172 -6.67 1.70 -11.28
CA LEU A 172 -6.98 1.19 -12.62
C LEU A 172 -7.28 -0.31 -12.60
N ILE A 173 -6.45 -1.11 -11.94
CA ILE A 173 -6.68 -2.57 -11.82
C ILE A 173 -8.04 -2.81 -11.16
N HIS A 174 -8.33 -2.12 -10.07
CA HIS A 174 -9.60 -2.26 -9.36
C HIS A 174 -10.79 -1.91 -10.26
N GLN A 175 -10.73 -0.78 -10.96
CA GLN A 175 -11.80 -0.31 -11.83
C GLN A 175 -12.06 -1.28 -13.00
N PHE A 176 -11.02 -1.66 -13.75
CA PHE A 176 -11.18 -2.58 -14.88
C PHE A 176 -11.57 -4.00 -14.46
N SER A 177 -11.08 -4.48 -13.32
CA SER A 177 -11.53 -5.76 -12.75
C SER A 177 -12.99 -5.71 -12.34
N SER A 178 -13.44 -4.59 -11.76
CA SER A 178 -14.84 -4.40 -11.38
C SER A 178 -15.77 -4.41 -12.59
N ILE A 179 -15.36 -3.77 -13.70
CA ILE A 179 -16.10 -3.80 -14.97
C ILE A 179 -16.21 -5.24 -15.49
N GLU A 180 -15.11 -6.00 -15.49
CA GLU A 180 -15.10 -7.40 -15.94
C GLU A 180 -16.04 -8.27 -15.10
N ILE A 181 -15.94 -8.17 -13.77
CA ILE A 181 -16.75 -8.95 -12.83
C ILE A 181 -18.23 -8.63 -13.01
N ALA A 182 -18.58 -7.34 -13.14
CA ALA A 182 -19.94 -6.90 -13.36
C ALA A 182 -20.50 -7.43 -14.69
N CYS A 183 -19.73 -7.34 -15.78
CA CYS A 183 -20.12 -7.86 -17.09
C CYS A 183 -20.32 -9.38 -17.07
N THR A 184 -19.41 -10.11 -16.42
CA THR A 184 -19.51 -11.57 -16.27
C THR A 184 -20.73 -11.96 -15.43
N LYS A 185 -21.10 -11.17 -14.43
CA LYS A 185 -22.34 -11.39 -13.66
C LYS A 185 -23.58 -11.14 -14.52
N LEU A 186 -23.63 -10.04 -15.26
CA LEU A 186 -24.76 -9.70 -16.15
C LEU A 186 -25.04 -10.81 -17.17
N LEU A 187 -23.98 -11.34 -17.80
CA LEU A 187 -24.09 -12.40 -18.80
C LEU A 187 -24.53 -13.76 -18.24
N LYS A 188 -24.35 -13.99 -16.93
CA LYS A 188 -24.90 -15.19 -16.26
C LYS A 188 -26.40 -15.09 -16.02
N GLU A 189 -26.91 -13.88 -15.82
CA GLU A 189 -28.32 -13.63 -15.59
C GLU A 189 -29.10 -13.67 -16.91
N HIS A 190 -28.60 -12.98 -17.93
CA HIS A 190 -29.20 -12.98 -19.27
C HIS A 190 -28.13 -12.79 -20.37
N PRO A 191 -28.33 -13.37 -21.56
CA PRO A 191 -27.41 -13.22 -22.69
C PRO A 191 -27.62 -11.88 -23.40
N TYR A 192 -27.22 -10.78 -22.76
CA TYR A 192 -27.26 -9.45 -23.37
C TYR A 192 -26.32 -9.36 -24.58
N GLU A 193 -26.82 -8.84 -25.71
CA GLU A 193 -26.00 -8.66 -26.92
C GLU A 193 -25.22 -7.34 -26.91
N SER A 194 -25.70 -6.33 -26.20
CA SER A 194 -25.17 -4.96 -26.23
C SER A 194 -24.83 -4.44 -24.85
N LEU A 195 -23.71 -3.74 -24.73
CA LEU A 195 -23.23 -3.12 -23.49
C LEU A 195 -23.09 -1.61 -23.66
N LEU A 196 -23.74 -0.85 -22.78
CA LEU A 196 -23.48 0.56 -22.55
C LEU A 196 -22.75 0.71 -21.22
N LEU A 197 -21.49 1.13 -21.28
CA LEU A 197 -20.64 1.37 -20.11
C LEU A 197 -20.59 2.86 -19.83
N LEU A 198 -21.16 3.28 -18.70
CA LEU A 198 -21.12 4.66 -18.22
C LEU A 198 -20.05 4.76 -17.13
N ILE A 199 -19.10 5.66 -17.32
CA ILE A 199 -18.02 5.88 -16.36
C ILE A 199 -18.02 7.35 -15.98
N ASP A 200 -18.27 7.63 -14.71
CA ASP A 200 -18.18 8.96 -14.14
C ASP A 200 -16.85 9.12 -13.40
N GLU A 201 -16.15 10.22 -13.64
CA GLU A 201 -14.84 10.56 -13.07
C GLU A 201 -13.86 9.38 -13.10
N GLY A 202 -13.79 8.70 -14.25
CA GLY A 202 -13.07 7.45 -14.40
C GLY A 202 -11.56 7.55 -14.18
N ASP A 203 -11.02 8.76 -14.32
CA ASP A 203 -9.62 9.08 -14.14
C ASP A 203 -9.33 9.78 -12.80
N ALA A 204 -10.30 9.82 -11.89
CA ALA A 204 -10.14 10.40 -10.57
C ALA A 204 -8.94 9.81 -9.83
N PHE A 205 -8.20 10.68 -9.14
CA PHE A 205 -7.00 10.33 -8.36
C PHE A 205 -5.84 9.75 -9.16
N LEU A 206 -5.91 9.75 -10.50
CA LEU A 206 -4.79 9.39 -11.36
C LEU A 206 -3.87 10.61 -11.54
N HIS A 207 -2.57 10.40 -11.36
CA HIS A 207 -1.58 11.37 -11.81
C HIS A 207 -1.58 11.47 -13.35
N LEU A 208 -1.12 12.61 -13.88
CA LEU A 208 -1.12 12.91 -15.33
C LEU A 208 -0.62 11.77 -16.22
N GLY A 209 0.49 11.12 -15.84
CA GLY A 209 1.05 10.01 -16.62
C GLY A 209 0.18 8.74 -16.68
N TRP A 210 -0.75 8.57 -15.74
CA TRP A 210 -1.78 7.53 -15.78
C TRP A 210 -3.01 7.98 -16.57
N GLN A 211 -3.42 9.25 -16.45
CA GLN A 211 -4.51 9.83 -17.24
C GLN A 211 -4.23 9.73 -18.74
N GLN A 212 -2.99 10.01 -19.18
CA GLN A 212 -2.52 9.84 -20.57
C GLN A 212 -2.58 8.41 -21.10
N LYS A 213 -2.70 7.40 -20.22
CA LYS A 213 -2.79 5.99 -20.60
C LYS A 213 -4.22 5.45 -20.44
N TYR A 214 -5.11 6.23 -19.84
CA TYR A 214 -6.42 5.76 -19.41
C TYR A 214 -7.29 5.33 -20.58
N VAL A 215 -7.38 6.16 -21.63
CA VAL A 215 -8.16 5.84 -22.83
C VAL A 215 -7.60 4.61 -23.55
N SER A 216 -6.27 4.44 -23.59
CA SER A 216 -5.64 3.23 -24.15
C SER A 216 -6.03 1.97 -23.36
N TYR A 217 -6.13 2.04 -22.03
CA TYR A 217 -6.57 0.91 -21.22
C TYR A 217 -8.07 0.63 -21.37
N LEU A 218 -8.89 1.69 -21.49
CA LEU A 218 -10.31 1.56 -21.79
C LEU A 218 -10.54 0.91 -23.16
N ASP A 219 -9.79 1.29 -24.19
CA ASP A 219 -9.88 0.71 -25.53
C ASP A 219 -9.55 -0.80 -25.50
N LYS A 220 -8.45 -1.18 -24.86
CA LYS A 220 -8.08 -2.59 -24.65
C LYS A 220 -9.16 -3.35 -23.89
N THR A 221 -9.73 -2.76 -22.85
CA THR A 221 -10.80 -3.37 -22.07
C THR A 221 -12.06 -3.53 -22.93
N SER A 222 -12.42 -2.52 -23.70
CA SER A 222 -13.56 -2.54 -24.63
C SER A 222 -13.39 -3.62 -25.70
N ALA A 223 -12.18 -3.81 -26.22
CA ALA A 223 -11.85 -4.87 -27.16
C ALA A 223 -12.02 -6.27 -26.54
N LEU A 224 -11.67 -6.45 -25.26
CA LEU A 224 -11.94 -7.70 -24.52
C LEU A 224 -13.44 -7.92 -24.30
N LEU A 225 -14.18 -6.87 -23.96
CA LEU A 225 -15.63 -6.93 -23.76
C LEU A 225 -16.37 -7.26 -25.06
N LYS A 226 -15.89 -6.79 -26.22
CA LYS A 226 -16.44 -7.15 -27.55
C LYS A 226 -16.33 -8.64 -27.88
N LYS A 227 -15.54 -9.43 -27.15
CA LYS A 227 -15.56 -10.91 -27.27
C LYS A 227 -16.78 -11.54 -26.61
N LYS A 228 -17.41 -10.83 -25.68
CA LYS A 228 -18.58 -11.27 -24.91
C LYS A 228 -19.88 -10.60 -25.36
N PHE A 229 -19.80 -9.35 -25.82
CA PHE A 229 -20.93 -8.56 -26.31
C PHE A 229 -20.75 -8.23 -27.79
N ARG A 230 -21.84 -8.26 -28.57
CA ARG A 230 -21.86 -7.88 -29.99
C ARG A 230 -21.55 -6.40 -30.19
N SER A 231 -22.03 -5.54 -29.31
CA SER A 231 -21.73 -4.10 -29.33
C SER A 231 -21.35 -3.59 -27.95
N VAL A 232 -20.39 -2.68 -27.90
CA VAL A 232 -19.91 -2.02 -26.68
C VAL A 232 -19.81 -0.52 -26.97
N GLN A 233 -20.51 0.29 -26.20
CA GLN A 233 -20.40 1.75 -26.19
C GLN A 233 -19.90 2.18 -24.82
N VAL A 234 -18.93 3.09 -24.79
CA VAL A 234 -18.40 3.67 -23.55
C VAL A 234 -18.71 5.15 -23.56
N VAL A 235 -19.30 5.65 -22.49
CA VAL A 235 -19.51 7.08 -22.24
C VAL A 235 -18.73 7.43 -20.99
N LEU A 236 -17.83 8.41 -21.12
CA LEU A 236 -16.96 8.87 -20.04
C LEU A 236 -17.30 10.32 -19.70
N ALA A 237 -17.53 10.59 -18.41
CA ALA A 237 -17.56 11.94 -17.86
C ALA A 237 -16.25 12.18 -17.07
N THR A 238 -15.67 13.36 -17.22
CA THR A 238 -14.41 13.74 -16.57
C THR A 238 -14.24 15.25 -16.50
N HIS A 239 -13.69 15.74 -15.39
CA HIS A 239 -13.16 17.10 -15.27
C HIS A 239 -11.71 17.25 -15.77
N SER A 240 -11.05 16.17 -16.14
CA SER A 240 -9.65 16.20 -16.53
C SER A 240 -9.48 16.54 -18.01
N PRO A 241 -8.83 17.69 -18.33
CA PRO A 241 -8.60 18.08 -19.71
C PRO A 241 -7.71 17.07 -20.43
N VAL A 242 -6.81 16.38 -19.73
CA VAL A 242 -5.81 15.47 -20.33
C VAL A 242 -6.45 14.42 -21.23
N LEU A 243 -7.64 13.91 -20.89
CA LEU A 243 -8.28 12.85 -21.69
C LEU A 243 -8.83 13.37 -23.02
N MET A 244 -9.12 14.67 -23.12
CA MET A 244 -9.62 15.26 -24.35
C MET A 244 -8.63 15.08 -25.52
N SER A 245 -7.32 14.93 -25.24
CA SER A 245 -6.31 14.68 -26.28
C SER A 245 -6.40 13.30 -26.92
N ASP A 246 -7.13 12.36 -26.31
CA ASP A 246 -7.24 10.98 -26.79
C ASP A 246 -8.56 10.71 -27.55
N PHE A 247 -9.45 11.71 -27.66
CA PHE A 247 -10.73 11.58 -28.33
C PHE A 247 -10.85 12.48 -29.58
N PRO A 248 -11.38 11.97 -30.71
CA PRO A 248 -11.84 12.80 -31.83
C PRO A 248 -12.85 13.84 -31.36
N ARG A 249 -12.91 15.00 -32.05
CA ARG A 249 -13.78 16.13 -31.66
C ARG A 249 -15.25 15.73 -31.63
N GLU A 250 -15.64 14.85 -32.55
CA GLU A 250 -17.00 14.34 -32.73
C GLU A 250 -17.44 13.44 -31.57
N CYS A 251 -16.48 12.94 -30.77
CA CYS A 251 -16.73 12.10 -29.61
C CYS A 251 -16.71 12.88 -28.29
N ILE A 252 -16.62 14.22 -28.35
CA ILE A 252 -16.50 15.07 -27.16
C ILE A 252 -17.68 16.05 -27.11
N SER A 253 -18.33 16.11 -25.95
CA SER A 253 -19.33 17.12 -25.64
C SER A 253 -18.90 17.90 -24.41
N ILE A 254 -18.72 19.21 -24.54
CA ILE A 254 -18.38 20.09 -23.42
C ILE A 254 -19.67 20.59 -22.77
N LEU A 255 -19.77 20.43 -21.46
CA LEU A 255 -20.87 20.97 -20.65
C LEU A 255 -20.43 22.33 -20.10
N ASP A 256 -21.11 23.42 -20.49
CA ASP A 256 -20.69 24.79 -20.11
C ASP A 256 -21.38 25.35 -18.86
N GLY A 257 -22.27 24.56 -18.26
CA GLY A 257 -22.90 24.85 -16.97
C GLY A 257 -23.85 26.05 -16.98
N LYS A 258 -24.14 26.68 -18.14
CA LYS A 258 -25.04 27.84 -18.16
C LYS A 258 -26.48 27.46 -17.89
N THR A 259 -26.97 26.37 -18.48
CA THR A 259 -28.18 25.69 -18.00
C THR A 259 -28.19 24.30 -18.62
N TRP A 260 -27.85 23.25 -17.86
CA TRP A 260 -27.86 21.87 -18.38
C TRP A 260 -29.19 21.48 -19.04
N LEU A 261 -30.28 22.15 -18.65
CA LEU A 261 -31.62 21.98 -19.21
C LEU A 261 -31.76 22.64 -20.59
N GLU A 262 -31.13 23.79 -20.83
CA GLU A 262 -31.14 24.46 -22.15
C GLU A 262 -30.27 23.71 -23.16
N ASP A 263 -29.12 23.17 -22.74
CA ASP A 263 -28.26 22.31 -23.56
C ASP A 263 -28.93 21.00 -24.00
N LEU A 264 -29.92 20.50 -23.23
CA LEU A 264 -30.69 19.30 -23.55
C LEU A 264 -31.97 19.59 -24.35
N MET A 265 -32.48 20.84 -24.32
CA MET A 265 -33.78 21.22 -24.87
C MET A 265 -33.69 22.00 -26.18
N GLU A 266 -32.58 22.68 -26.45
CA GLU A 266 -32.34 23.35 -27.72
C GLU A 266 -31.51 22.46 -28.66
N ASP A 267 -31.85 22.43 -29.96
CA ASP A 267 -30.96 21.96 -31.05
C ASP A 267 -29.74 22.90 -31.22
N SER A 268 -29.27 23.49 -30.13
CA SER A 268 -28.08 24.31 -30.07
C SER A 268 -26.87 23.38 -30.27
N PRO A 269 -25.96 23.69 -31.22
CA PRO A 269 -24.86 22.80 -31.52
C PRO A 269 -24.01 22.61 -30.26
N SER A 270 -23.88 21.35 -29.83
CA SER A 270 -23.04 20.97 -28.70
C SER A 270 -21.66 21.62 -28.84
N LEU A 271 -21.18 22.26 -27.77
CA LEU A 271 -19.87 22.89 -27.77
C LEU A 271 -18.80 21.81 -28.02
N SER A 272 -18.25 21.84 -29.23
CA SER A 272 -17.14 20.97 -29.64
C SER A 272 -15.80 21.68 -29.40
N PRO A 273 -14.78 21.00 -28.86
CA PRO A 273 -13.47 21.59 -28.66
C PRO A 273 -12.83 21.99 -30.00
N SER A 274 -12.13 23.13 -30.00
CA SER A 274 -11.36 23.56 -31.17
C SER A 274 -9.98 22.89 -31.26
N GLU A 275 -9.59 22.08 -30.26
CA GLU A 275 -8.38 21.25 -30.22
C GLU A 275 -8.69 19.99 -29.41
N SER A 276 -8.48 18.79 -29.97
CA SER A 276 -8.72 17.54 -29.23
C SER A 276 -7.68 16.47 -29.56
N PHE A 277 -7.98 15.51 -30.43
CA PHE A 277 -7.17 14.35 -30.71
C PHE A 277 -5.73 14.72 -31.09
N GLY A 278 -4.77 14.26 -30.31
CA GLY A 278 -3.34 14.53 -30.50
C GLY A 278 -2.90 15.97 -30.20
N ALA A 279 -3.79 16.83 -29.68
CA ALA A 279 -3.45 18.20 -29.33
C ALA A 279 -2.52 18.27 -28.11
N PRO A 280 -1.64 19.29 -28.03
CA PRO A 280 -0.78 19.46 -26.88
C PRO A 280 -1.59 19.84 -25.62
N LEU A 281 -1.10 19.42 -24.45
CA LEU A 281 -1.84 19.56 -23.18
C LEU A 281 -2.21 21.01 -22.86
N ASP A 282 -1.37 21.98 -23.23
CA ASP A 282 -1.64 23.40 -22.98
C ASP A 282 -2.82 23.92 -23.80
N ALA A 283 -2.99 23.46 -25.05
CA ALA A 283 -4.12 23.80 -25.89
C ALA A 283 -5.43 23.22 -25.34
N VAL A 284 -5.36 21.97 -24.87
CA VAL A 284 -6.51 21.24 -24.31
C VAL A 284 -6.96 21.83 -22.96
N VAL A 285 -6.00 22.14 -22.07
CA VAL A 285 -6.28 22.79 -20.78
C VAL A 285 -6.93 24.17 -20.96
N ARG A 286 -6.54 24.94 -21.99
CA ARG A 286 -7.15 26.24 -22.30
C ARG A 286 -8.64 26.16 -22.61
N GLN A 287 -9.09 25.06 -23.21
CA GLN A 287 -10.48 24.91 -23.65
C GLN A 287 -11.40 24.47 -22.52
N VAL A 288 -10.96 23.49 -21.74
CA VAL A 288 -11.76 22.96 -20.61
C VAL A 288 -11.71 23.91 -19.41
N GLY A 289 -10.60 24.60 -19.21
CA GLY A 289 -10.35 25.34 -17.99
C GLY A 289 -11.35 26.47 -17.72
N GLN A 290 -11.91 27.11 -18.75
CA GLN A 290 -12.80 28.31 -18.72
C GLN A 290 -12.42 29.45 -17.73
N THR A 291 -11.34 29.30 -16.97
CA THR A 291 -10.91 30.10 -15.80
C THR A 291 -9.48 30.65 -16.00
N GLY A 292 -8.91 30.47 -17.20
CA GLY A 292 -7.56 30.89 -17.56
C GLY A 292 -6.49 29.82 -17.32
N THR A 293 -5.28 30.04 -17.84
CA THR A 293 -4.15 29.09 -17.74
C THR A 293 -3.27 29.32 -16.52
N MET A 294 -3.72 30.15 -15.57
CA MET A 294 -2.92 30.63 -14.46
C MET A 294 -3.69 30.51 -13.16
N GLY A 295 -3.03 30.08 -12.10
CA GLY A 295 -3.63 30.04 -10.77
C GLY A 295 -4.04 31.43 -10.30
N ALA A 296 -5.20 31.52 -9.65
CA ALA A 296 -5.77 32.80 -9.18
C ALA A 296 -4.80 33.58 -8.26
N PHE A 297 -4.09 32.86 -7.38
CA PHE A 297 -3.08 33.47 -6.50
C PHE A 297 -1.91 34.08 -7.27
N ALA A 298 -1.38 33.36 -8.27
CA ALA A 298 -0.29 33.86 -9.10
C ALA A 298 -0.74 35.09 -9.90
N ALA A 299 -1.95 35.06 -10.46
CA ALA A 299 -2.54 36.20 -11.15
C ALA A 299 -2.69 37.41 -10.21
N GLN A 300 -3.13 37.20 -8.97
CA GLN A 300 -3.25 38.27 -7.97
C GLN A 300 -1.87 38.82 -7.56
N ALA A 301 -0.87 37.96 -7.35
CA ALA A 301 0.48 38.38 -7.00
C ALA A 301 1.12 39.23 -8.10
N ILE A 302 0.95 38.84 -9.37
CA ILE A 302 1.43 39.62 -10.52
C ILE A 302 0.70 40.95 -10.61
N LYS A 303 -0.62 40.97 -10.40
CA LYS A 303 -1.40 42.23 -10.37
C LYS A 303 -0.92 43.17 -9.27
N SER A 304 -0.62 42.66 -8.06
CA SER A 304 -0.04 43.46 -6.97
C SER A 304 1.30 44.07 -7.37
N VAL A 305 2.20 43.28 -7.95
CA VAL A 305 3.50 43.77 -8.45
C VAL A 305 3.31 44.90 -9.46
N VAL A 306 2.41 44.73 -10.42
CA VAL A 306 2.13 45.76 -11.43
C VAL A 306 1.55 47.03 -10.80
N ALA A 307 0.64 46.90 -9.83
CA ALA A 307 0.07 48.03 -9.09
C ALA A 307 1.16 48.79 -8.31
N GLU A 308 2.02 48.10 -7.58
CA GLU A 308 3.12 48.69 -6.83
C GLU A 308 4.09 49.47 -7.74
N ILE A 309 4.42 48.92 -8.91
CA ILE A 309 5.21 49.62 -9.94
C ILE A 309 4.49 50.89 -10.41
N SER A 310 3.18 50.80 -10.66
CA SER A 310 2.40 51.95 -11.11
C SER A 310 2.30 53.06 -10.06
N GLU A 311 2.30 52.70 -8.78
CA GLU A 311 2.26 53.62 -7.62
C GLU A 311 3.63 54.21 -7.27
N GLY A 312 4.70 53.82 -7.97
CA GLY A 312 6.03 54.38 -7.70
C GLY A 312 6.85 53.61 -6.66
N MET A 313 6.36 52.47 -6.17
CA MET A 313 7.07 51.66 -5.16
C MET A 313 8.20 50.84 -5.80
N GLU A 314 9.25 50.59 -5.01
CA GLU A 314 10.29 49.64 -5.39
C GLU A 314 9.80 48.21 -5.19
N VAL A 315 9.87 47.42 -6.26
CA VAL A 315 9.56 45.99 -6.21
C VAL A 315 10.85 45.19 -6.26
N SER A 316 10.95 44.18 -5.40
CA SER A 316 12.14 43.33 -5.33
C SER A 316 12.34 42.51 -6.62
N PRO A 317 13.59 42.34 -7.11
CA PRO A 317 13.88 41.54 -8.30
C PRO A 317 13.41 40.09 -8.18
N GLU A 318 13.46 39.50 -6.99
CA GLU A 318 13.06 38.10 -6.78
C GLU A 318 11.57 37.88 -7.09
N ARG A 319 10.71 38.85 -6.79
CA ARG A 319 9.27 38.78 -7.09
C ARG A 319 9.00 38.78 -8.60
N ILE A 320 9.83 39.47 -9.38
CA ILE A 320 9.74 39.49 -10.85
C ILE A 320 10.31 38.20 -11.44
N ASP A 321 11.39 37.69 -10.87
CA ASP A 321 12.05 36.46 -11.34
C ASP A 321 11.22 35.19 -11.05
N MET A 322 10.36 35.23 -10.03
CA MET A 322 9.36 34.19 -9.74
C MET A 322 8.29 34.03 -10.85
N ILE A 323 8.10 35.04 -11.72
CA ILE A 323 7.13 34.97 -12.82
C ILE A 323 7.66 34.01 -13.89
N GLY A 324 7.05 32.81 -13.96
CA GLY A 324 7.44 31.76 -14.90
C GLY A 324 7.16 32.09 -16.37
N ASP A 325 6.12 32.87 -16.65
CA ASP A 325 5.78 33.27 -18.03
C ASP A 325 6.80 34.31 -18.55
N PRO A 326 7.57 33.98 -19.61
CA PRO A 326 8.63 34.84 -20.11
C PRO A 326 8.11 36.15 -20.73
N VAL A 327 6.89 36.14 -21.30
CA VAL A 327 6.28 37.32 -21.89
C VAL A 327 5.83 38.27 -20.80
N ILE A 328 5.11 37.77 -19.79
CA ILE A 328 4.65 38.58 -18.66
C ILE A 328 5.84 39.16 -17.90
N ARG A 329 6.85 38.34 -17.57
CA ARG A 329 8.07 38.78 -16.89
C ARG A 329 8.80 39.88 -17.66
N ARG A 330 8.89 39.77 -18.98
CA ARG A 330 9.51 40.81 -19.83
C ARG A 330 8.74 42.13 -19.76
N GLN A 331 7.41 42.09 -19.77
CA GLN A 331 6.58 43.29 -19.67
C GLN A 331 6.71 43.96 -18.30
N VAL A 332 6.68 43.18 -17.21
CA VAL A 332 6.88 43.71 -15.85
C VAL A 332 8.25 44.36 -15.70
N ARG A 333 9.33 43.73 -16.19
CA ARG A 333 10.68 44.34 -16.19
C ARG A 333 10.74 45.65 -16.97
N LYS A 334 10.06 45.71 -18.12
CA LYS A 334 9.96 46.93 -18.92
C LYS A 334 9.28 48.05 -18.14
N ALA A 335 8.17 47.76 -17.45
CA ALA A 335 7.45 48.73 -16.63
C ALA A 335 8.31 49.30 -15.49
N VAL A 336 9.10 48.46 -14.81
CA VAL A 336 10.07 48.92 -13.78
C VAL A 336 11.12 49.85 -14.38
N PHE A 337 11.65 49.51 -15.56
CA PHE A 337 12.66 50.34 -16.22
C PHE A 337 12.08 51.71 -16.63
N GLU A 338 10.87 51.73 -17.17
CA GLU A 338 10.15 52.97 -17.54
C GLU A 338 9.82 53.83 -16.31
N GLN A 339 9.50 53.21 -15.17
CA GLN A 339 9.28 53.91 -13.90
C GLN A 339 10.57 54.56 -13.37
N LYS A 340 11.71 53.88 -13.44
CA LYS A 340 13.02 54.44 -13.05
C LYS A 340 13.42 55.63 -13.92
N LEU A 341 13.11 55.59 -15.22
CA LEU A 341 13.34 56.72 -16.13
C LEU A 341 12.48 57.96 -15.81
N ARG A 342 11.33 57.78 -15.13
CA ARG A 342 10.41 58.88 -14.77
C ARG A 342 10.73 59.57 -13.44
N LYS A 343 11.54 58.97 -12.58
CA LYS A 343 12.06 59.59 -11.36
C LYS A 343 13.55 59.95 -11.58
N PRO A 344 13.89 61.11 -12.16
CA PRO A 344 15.27 61.55 -12.14
C PRO A 344 15.71 61.76 -10.68
N GLU A 345 16.83 61.14 -10.30
CA GLU A 345 17.49 61.37 -9.01
C GLU A 345 17.80 62.88 -8.88
N VAL A 346 17.26 63.53 -7.85
CA VAL A 346 17.58 64.90 -7.42
C VAL A 346 18.18 64.84 -6.03
#